data_AF-A0A3C0T821-F1
#
_entry.id   AF-A0A3C0T821-F1
#
_cell.length_a   1.000
_cell.length_b   1.000
_cell.length_c   1.000
_cell.angle_alpha   90.00
_cell.angle_beta   90.00
_cell.angle_gamma   90.00
#
_symmetry.space_group_name_H-M   'P 1'
#
loop_
_entity.id
_entity.type
_entity.pdbx_description
1 polymer ?
#
loop_
_entity_poly.entity_id
_entity_poly.type
_entity_poly.pdbx_seq_one_letter_code
_entity_poly.pdbx_strand_id
1 'polypeptide(L)'
;MNNPSHGFSLFELLIATAVIGIVSALAVPAYRSYIDTANMTKVTANFEQGLWVGQSTFAKDKTRVTIGLPRTAPSDTQGWIELLNKGGVQALGGGPADIPSTNNKTSGRGDAEKGVVGVQWFAARESKVRKNGSVRPVRDAMLRLWRPLYLSFVEQRAEISDEGIDIRIQRKN
;
A
#
# COMPACT_ATOMS: atom_id res chain seq x y z
N MET A 1 47.35 -28.70 -33.89
CA MET A 1 47.73 -27.38 -33.36
C MET A 1 47.13 -27.28 -31.96
N ASN A 2 47.97 -27.37 -30.92
CA ASN A 2 47.52 -27.30 -29.54
C ASN A 2 47.57 -25.84 -29.10
N ASN A 3 46.40 -25.24 -28.87
CA ASN A 3 46.31 -23.92 -28.27
C ASN A 3 46.51 -24.10 -26.75
N PRO A 4 47.56 -23.53 -26.13
CA PRO A 4 47.68 -23.55 -24.68
C PRO A 4 46.49 -22.79 -24.08
N SER A 5 45.67 -23.49 -23.32
CA SER A 5 44.58 -22.89 -22.54
C SER A 5 45.18 -21.95 -21.50
N HIS A 6 45.14 -20.64 -21.73
CA HIS A 6 45.57 -19.65 -20.75
C HIS A 6 44.59 -19.66 -19.58
N GLY A 7 44.99 -20.28 -18.47
CA GLY A 7 44.29 -20.22 -17.19
C GLY A 7 44.57 -18.93 -16.44
N PHE A 8 43.62 -18.51 -15.60
CA PHE A 8 43.75 -17.35 -14.72
C PHE A 8 44.78 -17.62 -13.59
N SER A 9 45.63 -16.66 -13.25
CA SER A 9 46.56 -16.82 -12.11
C SER A 9 45.81 -16.73 -10.78
N LEU A 10 46.25 -17.51 -9.79
CA LEU A 10 45.70 -17.45 -8.43
C LEU A 10 45.83 -16.06 -7.81
N PHE A 11 46.90 -15.33 -8.13
CA PHE A 11 47.10 -13.97 -7.61
C PHE A 11 46.17 -12.96 -8.29
N GLU A 12 45.91 -13.12 -9.58
CA GLU A 12 44.93 -12.28 -10.29
C GLU A 12 43.52 -12.49 -9.74
N LEU A 13 43.16 -13.74 -9.41
CA LEU A 13 41.89 -14.06 -8.77
C LEU A 13 41.79 -13.43 -7.37
N LEU A 14 42.87 -13.44 -6.60
CA LEU A 14 42.92 -12.86 -5.25
C LEU A 14 42.71 -11.33 -5.29
N ILE A 15 43.39 -10.63 -6.20
CA ILE A 15 43.19 -9.18 -6.35
C ILE A 15 41.79 -8.88 -6.88
N ALA A 16 41.32 -9.61 -7.88
CA ALA A 16 39.99 -9.40 -8.46
C ALA A 16 38.88 -9.55 -7.40
N THR A 17 38.94 -10.61 -6.59
CA THR A 17 37.98 -10.84 -5.51
C THR A 17 38.09 -9.80 -4.39
N ALA A 18 39.29 -9.32 -4.07
CA ALA A 18 39.48 -8.23 -3.11
C ALA A 18 38.82 -6.92 -3.59
N VAL A 19 38.99 -6.55 -4.85
CA VAL A 19 38.36 -5.35 -5.44
C VAL A 19 36.84 -5.49 -5.49
N ILE A 20 36.33 -6.63 -5.97
CA ILE A 20 34.88 -6.92 -5.98
C ILE A 20 34.31 -6.86 -4.56
N GLY A 21 35.05 -7.36 -3.55
CA GLY A 21 34.65 -7.29 -2.15
C GLY A 21 34.48 -5.87 -1.64
N ILE A 22 35.45 -4.99 -1.90
CA ILE A 22 35.40 -3.56 -1.50
C ILE A 22 34.25 -2.84 -2.21
N VAL A 23 34.12 -3.02 -3.53
CA VAL A 23 33.04 -2.37 -4.32
C VAL A 23 31.67 -2.85 -3.86
N SER A 24 31.52 -4.15 -3.60
CA SER A 24 30.26 -4.72 -3.12
C SER A 24 29.86 -4.17 -1.74
N ALA A 25 30.84 -3.94 -0.85
CA ALA A 25 30.58 -3.38 0.48
C ALA A 25 29.99 -1.96 0.42
N LEU A 26 30.42 -1.14 -0.55
CA LEU A 26 29.89 0.22 -0.73
C LEU A 26 28.61 0.26 -1.57
N ALA A 27 28.48 -0.63 -2.56
CA ALA A 27 27.34 -0.64 -3.48
C ALA A 27 26.04 -1.11 -2.80
N VAL A 28 26.11 -2.10 -1.89
CA VAL A 28 24.93 -2.65 -1.22
C VAL A 28 24.13 -1.61 -0.41
N PRO A 29 24.72 -0.80 0.49
CA PRO A 29 23.95 0.19 1.24
C PRO A 29 23.36 1.30 0.34
N ALA A 30 24.08 1.73 -0.69
CA ALA A 30 23.58 2.73 -1.63
C ALA A 30 22.41 2.21 -2.49
N TYR A 31 22.43 0.92 -2.85
CA TYR A 31 21.33 0.31 -3.59
C TYR A 31 20.05 0.19 -2.77
N ARG A 32 20.16 -0.06 -1.45
CA ARG A 32 19.00 -0.15 -0.54
C ARG A 32 18.21 1.16 -0.48
N SER A 33 18.88 2.29 -0.30
CA SER A 33 18.20 3.60 -0.24
C SER A 33 17.48 3.97 -1.54
N TYR A 34 18.03 3.56 -2.70
CA TYR A 34 17.36 3.71 -3.99
C TYR A 34 16.05 2.91 -4.06
N ILE A 35 16.08 1.65 -3.65
CA ILE A 35 14.88 0.78 -3.62
C ILE A 35 13.83 1.34 -2.66
N ASP A 36 14.22 1.80 -1.47
CA ASP A 36 13.31 2.41 -0.51
C ASP A 36 12.62 3.65 -1.09
N THR A 37 13.38 4.49 -1.80
CA THR A 37 12.85 5.70 -2.45
C THR A 37 11.87 5.36 -3.58
N ALA A 38 12.20 4.36 -4.40
CA ALA A 38 11.33 3.88 -5.46
C ALA A 38 10.02 3.28 -4.91
N ASN A 39 10.11 2.51 -3.82
CA ASN A 39 8.96 1.95 -3.11
C ASN A 39 8.04 3.04 -2.59
N MET A 40 8.58 4.05 -1.91
CA MET A 40 7.79 5.15 -1.37
C MET A 40 7.12 6.00 -2.44
N THR A 41 7.77 6.18 -3.59
CA THR A 41 7.19 6.85 -4.75
C THR A 41 5.98 6.08 -5.28
N LYS A 42 6.10 4.74 -5.42
CA LYS A 42 4.98 3.88 -5.83
C LYS A 42 3.83 3.88 -4.82
N VAL A 43 4.12 3.71 -3.53
CA VAL A 43 3.12 3.77 -2.45
C VAL A 43 2.35 5.09 -2.49
N THR A 44 3.06 6.20 -2.70
CA THR A 44 2.46 7.52 -2.79
C THR A 44 1.52 7.63 -3.97
N ALA A 45 1.97 7.22 -5.17
CA ALA A 45 1.16 7.24 -6.38
C ALA A 45 -0.09 6.34 -6.27
N ASN A 46 0.08 5.11 -5.74
CA ASN A 46 -1.02 4.16 -5.58
C ASN A 46 -2.03 4.66 -4.54
N PHE A 47 -1.57 5.24 -3.45
CA PHE A 47 -2.45 5.84 -2.44
C PHE A 47 -3.27 7.00 -3.01
N GLU A 48 -2.64 7.91 -3.77
CA GLU A 48 -3.33 9.04 -4.40
C GLU A 48 -4.34 8.56 -5.45
N GLN A 49 -3.95 7.60 -6.28
CA GLN A 49 -4.87 6.94 -7.21
C GLN A 49 -6.04 6.28 -6.47
N GLY A 50 -5.77 5.67 -5.31
CA GLY A 50 -6.76 5.13 -4.39
C GLY A 50 -7.78 6.17 -3.93
N LEU A 51 -7.29 7.36 -3.55
CA LEU A 51 -8.15 8.50 -3.19
C LEU A 51 -9.04 8.91 -4.35
N TRP A 52 -8.49 9.14 -5.54
CA TRP A 52 -9.25 9.59 -6.70
C TRP A 52 -10.33 8.57 -7.12
N VAL A 53 -9.97 7.30 -7.21
CA VAL A 53 -10.91 6.23 -7.57
C VAL A 53 -11.98 6.08 -6.51
N GLY A 54 -11.61 6.08 -5.22
CA GLY A 54 -12.53 6.07 -4.09
C GLY A 54 -13.54 7.21 -4.18
N GLN A 55 -13.08 8.46 -4.23
CA GLN A 55 -13.92 9.65 -4.34
C GLN A 55 -14.89 9.58 -5.51
N SER A 56 -14.38 9.27 -6.70
CA SER A 56 -15.20 9.23 -7.90
C SER A 56 -16.29 8.17 -7.81
N THR A 57 -16.02 7.06 -7.12
CA THR A 57 -16.99 5.96 -6.93
C THR A 57 -18.07 6.38 -5.94
N PHE A 58 -17.72 6.99 -4.80
CA PHE A 58 -18.69 7.55 -3.86
C PHE A 58 -19.53 8.68 -4.46
N ALA A 59 -18.92 9.59 -5.22
CA ALA A 59 -19.64 10.67 -5.91
C ALA A 59 -20.65 10.14 -6.94
N LYS A 60 -20.25 9.11 -7.71
CA LYS A 60 -21.16 8.41 -8.63
C LYS A 60 -22.31 7.75 -7.88
N ASP A 61 -22.02 7.05 -6.80
CA ASP A 61 -23.02 6.34 -6.01
C ASP A 61 -24.01 7.29 -5.33
N LYS A 62 -23.54 8.42 -4.80
CA LYS A 62 -24.39 9.49 -4.27
C LYS A 62 -25.40 9.95 -5.32
N THR A 63 -24.92 10.24 -6.54
CA THR A 63 -25.77 10.65 -7.67
C THR A 63 -26.79 9.57 -8.03
N ARG A 64 -26.36 8.30 -8.10
CA ARG A 64 -27.23 7.15 -8.42
C ARG A 64 -28.36 6.99 -7.41
N VAL A 65 -28.04 7.07 -6.12
CA VAL A 65 -29.05 6.96 -5.05
C VAL A 65 -30.05 8.11 -5.13
N THR A 66 -29.60 9.34 -5.43
CA THR A 66 -30.49 10.50 -5.62
C THR A 66 -31.50 10.30 -6.74
N ILE A 67 -31.14 9.56 -7.80
CA ILE A 67 -32.04 9.24 -8.93
C ILE A 67 -32.74 7.88 -8.79
N GLY A 68 -32.70 7.27 -7.60
CA GLY A 68 -33.39 5.99 -7.31
C GLY A 68 -32.70 4.74 -7.87
N LEU A 69 -31.46 4.86 -8.37
CA LEU A 69 -30.66 3.74 -8.82
C LEU A 69 -29.83 3.15 -7.66
N PRO A 70 -29.57 1.83 -7.67
CA PRO A 70 -28.74 1.21 -6.66
C PRO A 70 -27.27 1.64 -6.79
N ARG A 71 -26.56 1.61 -5.65
CA ARG A 71 -25.12 1.81 -5.55
C ARG A 71 -24.35 0.78 -6.36
N THR A 72 -23.18 1.17 -6.86
CA THR A 72 -22.26 0.31 -7.61
C THR A 72 -20.89 0.17 -6.96
N ALA A 73 -20.62 0.91 -5.89
CA ALA A 73 -19.45 0.66 -5.06
C ALA A 73 -19.43 -0.80 -4.57
N PRO A 74 -18.25 -1.44 -4.56
CA PRO A 74 -18.07 -2.73 -3.92
C PRO A 74 -18.49 -2.69 -2.45
N SER A 75 -19.07 -3.78 -1.97
CA SER A 75 -19.54 -3.91 -0.58
C SER A 75 -18.54 -4.64 0.33
N ASP A 76 -17.34 -4.93 -0.16
CA ASP A 76 -16.30 -5.71 0.51
C ASP A 76 -14.89 -5.15 0.22
N THR A 77 -13.93 -5.44 1.10
CA THR A 77 -12.56 -4.93 0.94
C THR A 77 -11.90 -5.45 -0.34
N GLN A 78 -12.19 -6.68 -0.75
CA GLN A 78 -11.53 -7.28 -1.91
C GLN A 78 -12.05 -6.68 -3.22
N GLY A 79 -13.36 -6.47 -3.37
CA GLY A 79 -13.90 -5.75 -4.53
C GLY A 79 -13.36 -4.32 -4.64
N TRP A 80 -13.08 -3.64 -3.52
CA TRP A 80 -12.39 -2.35 -3.54
C TRP A 80 -10.94 -2.47 -4.02
N ILE A 81 -10.18 -3.46 -3.56
CA ILE A 81 -8.80 -3.72 -4.02
C ILE A 81 -8.77 -3.99 -5.53
N GLU A 82 -9.73 -4.75 -6.06
CA GLU A 82 -9.86 -5.02 -7.49
C GLU A 82 -10.18 -3.74 -8.28
N LEU A 83 -11.08 -2.91 -7.75
CA LEU A 83 -11.41 -1.62 -8.37
C LEU A 83 -10.22 -0.65 -8.38
N LEU A 84 -9.43 -0.62 -7.31
CA LEU A 84 -8.24 0.21 -7.18
C LEU A 84 -7.09 -0.32 -8.08
N ASN A 85 -6.91 -1.64 -8.16
CA ASN A 85 -5.87 -2.26 -8.98
C ASN A 85 -6.32 -2.62 -10.40
N LYS A 86 -7.32 -1.94 -10.96
CA LYS A 86 -7.73 -2.21 -12.36
C LYS A 86 -6.58 -2.08 -13.37
N GLY A 87 -5.55 -1.28 -13.06
CA GLY A 87 -4.33 -1.16 -13.86
C GLY A 87 -3.30 -2.28 -13.68
N GLY A 88 -3.56 -3.27 -12.81
CA GLY A 88 -2.63 -4.38 -12.53
C GLY A 88 -1.33 -3.94 -11.87
N VAL A 89 -1.34 -2.84 -11.10
CA VAL A 89 -0.13 -2.27 -10.53
C VAL A 89 0.48 -3.22 -9.50
N GLN A 90 1.75 -3.54 -9.69
CA GLN A 90 2.51 -4.38 -8.78
C GLN A 90 3.46 -3.56 -7.89
N ALA A 91 3.51 -3.96 -6.63
CA ALA A 91 4.47 -3.47 -5.67
C ALA A 91 5.88 -3.95 -6.05
N LEU A 92 6.93 -3.17 -5.71
CA LEU A 92 8.30 -3.55 -6.05
C LEU A 92 8.77 -4.78 -5.25
N GLY A 93 8.25 -4.96 -4.03
CA GLY A 93 8.46 -6.16 -3.22
C GLY A 93 7.71 -7.40 -3.74
N GLY A 94 7.01 -7.29 -4.87
CA GLY A 94 6.19 -8.34 -5.46
C GLY A 94 4.75 -8.35 -4.93
N GLY A 95 3.82 -8.80 -5.77
CA GLY A 95 2.40 -8.89 -5.45
C GLY A 95 1.61 -7.58 -5.70
N PRO A 96 0.32 -7.57 -5.33
CA PRO A 96 -0.57 -6.42 -5.55
C PRO A 96 -0.11 -5.17 -4.81
N ALA A 97 -0.25 -4.01 -5.43
CA ALA A 97 0.03 -2.72 -4.82
C ALA A 97 -0.85 -2.39 -3.60
N ASP A 98 -2.08 -2.91 -3.58
CA ASP A 98 -2.98 -2.76 -2.45
C ASP A 98 -3.22 -4.09 -1.74
N ILE A 99 -3.20 -4.06 -0.40
CA ILE A 99 -3.42 -5.23 0.45
C ILE A 99 -4.64 -5.02 1.36
N PRO A 100 -5.37 -6.08 1.71
CA PRO A 100 -6.48 -5.97 2.65
C PRO A 100 -5.96 -5.63 4.05
N SER A 101 -6.52 -4.57 4.63
CA SER A 101 -6.29 -4.18 6.01
C SER A 101 -7.38 -4.74 6.91
N THR A 102 -6.96 -5.38 8.00
CA THR A 102 -7.88 -5.84 9.06
C THR A 102 -8.11 -4.76 10.13
N ASN A 103 -7.57 -3.55 9.94
CA ASN A 103 -7.38 -2.53 10.97
C ASN A 103 -6.60 -3.01 12.20
N ASN A 104 -6.05 -4.23 12.19
CA ASN A 104 -5.21 -4.68 13.27
C ASN A 104 -3.91 -3.88 13.24
N LYS A 105 -3.49 -3.40 14.40
CA LYS A 105 -2.43 -2.39 14.59
C LYS A 105 -1.09 -2.77 13.97
N THR A 106 -0.88 -4.05 13.71
CA THR A 106 0.40 -4.64 13.35
C THR A 106 0.43 -5.29 11.96
N SER A 107 -0.71 -5.46 11.28
CA SER A 107 -0.76 -6.12 9.96
C SER A 107 -1.78 -5.49 9.01
N GLY A 108 -1.34 -5.23 7.78
CA GLY A 108 -2.22 -4.80 6.69
C GLY A 108 -2.47 -3.30 6.54
N ARG A 109 -1.78 -2.40 7.26
CA ARG A 109 -1.87 -0.94 7.08
C ARG A 109 -0.87 -0.37 6.05
N GLY A 110 -0.47 -1.19 5.08
CA GLY A 110 0.61 -0.88 4.15
C GLY A 110 2.02 -1.17 4.71
N ASP A 111 2.99 -1.25 3.81
CA ASP A 111 4.38 -1.62 4.12
C ASP A 111 5.33 -0.89 3.16
N ALA A 112 6.30 -0.16 3.73
CA ALA A 112 7.24 0.69 2.99
C ALA A 112 8.32 -0.13 2.28
N GLU A 113 8.72 -1.27 2.85
CA GLU A 113 9.74 -2.13 2.28
C GLU A 113 9.17 -2.91 1.09
N LYS A 114 7.90 -3.32 1.18
CA LYS A 114 7.21 -4.00 0.09
C LYS A 114 6.62 -3.04 -0.94
N GLY A 115 6.37 -1.79 -0.54
CA GLY A 115 5.79 -0.77 -1.41
C GLY A 115 4.27 -0.92 -1.59
N VAL A 116 3.55 -1.26 -0.53
CA VAL A 116 2.10 -1.55 -0.57
C VAL A 116 1.26 -0.61 0.28
N VAL A 117 0.02 -0.37 -0.16
CA VAL A 117 -1.01 0.43 0.51
C VAL A 117 -2.04 -0.49 1.18
N GLY A 118 -2.47 -0.15 2.39
CA GLY A 118 -3.52 -0.88 3.09
C GLY A 118 -4.90 -0.37 2.70
N VAL A 119 -5.86 -1.27 2.45
CA VAL A 119 -7.24 -0.92 2.07
C VAL A 119 -8.24 -1.63 2.97
N GLN A 120 -9.26 -0.92 3.47
CA GLN A 120 -10.35 -1.54 4.22
C GLN A 120 -11.69 -0.91 3.88
N TRP A 121 -12.66 -1.77 3.62
CA TRP A 121 -14.04 -1.37 3.52
C TRP A 121 -14.76 -1.42 4.86
N PHE A 122 -15.60 -0.42 5.09
CA PHE A 122 -16.52 -0.38 6.21
C PHE A 122 -17.93 -0.13 5.69
N ALA A 123 -18.78 -1.16 5.73
CA ALA A 123 -20.19 -1.01 5.40
C ALA A 123 -20.90 -0.02 6.34
N ALA A 124 -21.92 0.65 5.80
CA ALA A 124 -22.86 1.44 6.58
C ALA A 124 -23.52 0.55 7.64
N ARG A 125 -23.76 1.10 8.82
CA ARG A 125 -24.40 0.40 9.93
C ARG A 125 -25.32 1.34 10.68
N GLU A 126 -26.49 0.81 11.02
CA GLU A 126 -27.45 1.49 11.86
C GLU A 126 -27.04 1.44 13.34
N SER A 127 -27.68 2.31 14.13
CA SER A 127 -27.53 2.30 15.58
C SER A 127 -28.10 1.00 16.15
N LYS A 128 -27.38 0.39 17.10
CA LYS A 128 -27.87 -0.81 17.79
C LYS A 128 -27.61 -0.70 19.29
N VAL A 129 -28.67 -0.85 20.07
CA VAL A 129 -28.58 -1.02 21.53
C VAL A 129 -27.97 -2.40 21.80
N ARG A 130 -26.84 -2.42 22.50
CA ARG A 130 -26.21 -3.66 22.95
C ARG A 130 -26.96 -4.19 24.19
N LYS A 131 -26.83 -5.49 24.45
CA LYS A 131 -27.42 -6.14 25.64
C LYS A 131 -27.02 -5.49 26.98
N ASN A 132 -25.87 -4.81 27.03
CA ASN A 132 -25.39 -4.07 28.20
C ASN A 132 -25.91 -2.62 28.29
N GLY A 133 -26.94 -2.27 27.51
CA GLY A 133 -27.52 -0.92 27.48
C GLY A 133 -26.72 0.13 26.69
N SER A 134 -25.47 -0.16 26.30
CA SER A 134 -24.69 0.79 25.49
C SER A 134 -25.19 0.84 24.05
N VAL A 135 -25.28 2.04 23.49
CA VAL A 135 -25.69 2.26 22.10
C VAL A 135 -24.46 2.31 21.22
N ARG A 136 -24.39 1.47 20.18
CA ARG A 136 -23.39 1.61 19.13
C ARG A 136 -23.79 2.77 18.22
N PRO A 137 -22.90 3.73 17.90
CA PRO A 137 -23.25 4.84 17.03
C PRO A 137 -23.49 4.38 15.58
N VAL A 138 -24.40 5.09 14.91
CA VAL A 138 -24.57 5.02 13.45
C VAL A 138 -23.24 5.36 12.79
N ARG A 139 -22.94 4.70 11.68
CA ARG A 139 -21.78 5.05 10.86
C ARG A 139 -22.10 4.79 9.40
N ASP A 140 -21.79 5.75 8.55
CA ASP A 140 -21.93 5.62 7.11
C ASP A 140 -20.90 4.65 6.50
N ALA A 141 -21.16 4.29 5.25
CA ALA A 141 -20.21 3.51 4.48
C ALA A 141 -18.96 4.35 4.23
N MET A 142 -17.79 3.75 4.47
CA MET A 142 -16.52 4.43 4.26
C MET A 142 -15.45 3.46 3.76
N LEU A 143 -14.58 3.95 2.88
CA LEU A 143 -13.34 3.30 2.50
C LEU A 143 -12.20 3.92 3.29
N ARG A 144 -11.32 3.08 3.83
CA ARG A 144 -10.14 3.53 4.56
C ARG A 144 -8.88 3.05 3.87
N LEU A 145 -7.94 3.97 3.68
CA LEU A 145 -6.66 3.71 3.06
C LEU A 145 -5.54 4.07 4.04
N TRP A 146 -4.46 3.30 4.04
CA TRP A 146 -3.25 3.59 4.81
C TRP A 146 -2.02 3.52 3.93
N ARG A 147 -1.16 4.52 4.04
CA ARG A 147 0.21 4.45 3.54
C ARG A 147 1.23 4.65 4.66
N PRO A 148 2.33 3.88 4.69
CA PRO A 148 3.47 4.21 5.51
C PRO A 148 4.09 5.54 5.05
N LEU A 149 4.75 6.24 5.96
CA LEU A 149 5.64 7.37 5.65
C LEU A 149 7.09 6.94 5.92
N TYR A 150 8.07 7.71 5.42
CA TYR A 150 9.50 7.44 5.65
C TYR A 150 9.86 7.28 7.14
N LEU A 151 9.09 7.89 8.03
CA LEU A 151 9.18 7.67 9.47
C LEU A 151 8.48 6.36 9.83
N SER A 152 9.24 5.35 10.26
CA SER A 152 8.76 3.99 10.58
C SER A 152 7.58 3.92 11.56
N PHE A 153 7.40 4.97 12.38
CA PHE A 153 6.33 5.07 13.38
C PHE A 153 5.17 5.97 12.95
N VAL A 154 5.14 6.46 11.72
CA VAL A 154 4.09 7.37 11.25
C VAL A 154 3.45 6.81 10.00
N GLU A 155 2.13 6.87 9.94
CA GLU A 155 1.34 6.50 8.79
C GLU A 155 0.37 7.62 8.43
N GLN A 156 0.01 7.70 7.16
CA GLN A 156 -1.07 8.55 6.70
C GLN A 156 -2.29 7.68 6.44
N ARG A 157 -3.40 8.07 7.06
CA ARG A 157 -4.70 7.45 6.91
C ARG A 157 -5.61 8.40 6.15
N ALA A 158 -6.34 7.85 5.18
CA ALA A 158 -7.47 8.54 4.56
C ALA A 158 -8.75 7.76 4.78
N GLU A 159 -9.82 8.49 5.08
CA GLU A 159 -11.18 7.98 5.20
C GLU A 159 -12.04 8.69 4.16
N ILE A 160 -12.71 7.90 3.32
CA ILE A 160 -13.52 8.36 2.20
C ILE A 160 -14.95 7.90 2.45
N SER A 161 -15.91 8.81 2.43
CA SER A 161 -17.34 8.53 2.58
C SER A 161 -18.18 9.39 1.63
N ASP A 162 -19.51 9.22 1.68
CA ASP A 162 -20.48 10.06 0.94
C ASP A 162 -20.46 11.55 1.36
N GLU A 163 -19.92 11.85 2.56
CA GLU A 163 -19.83 13.19 3.13
C GLU A 163 -18.56 13.93 2.70
N GLY A 164 -17.49 13.19 2.37
CA GLY A 164 -16.23 13.77 1.95
C GLY A 164 -15.03 12.90 2.31
N ILE A 165 -13.89 13.56 2.47
CA ILE A 165 -12.62 12.92 2.81
C ILE A 165 -11.97 13.55 4.01
N ASP A 166 -11.51 12.68 4.89
CA ASP A 166 -10.68 13.02 6.03
C ASP A 166 -9.31 12.36 5.87
N ILE A 167 -8.26 13.18 5.81
CA ILE A 167 -6.86 12.72 5.72
C ILE A 167 -6.15 13.14 7.00
N ARG A 168 -5.51 12.18 7.67
CA ARG A 168 -4.78 12.43 8.91
C ARG A 168 -3.45 11.69 8.90
N ILE A 169 -2.45 12.33 9.49
CA ILE A 169 -1.17 11.71 9.82
C ILE A 169 -1.26 11.27 11.27
N GLN A 170 -0.90 10.02 11.56
CA GLN A 170 -0.97 9.46 12.91
C GLN A 170 0.22 8.57 13.21
N ARG A 171 0.52 8.40 14.50
CA ARG A 171 1.50 7.41 14.93
C ARG A 171 0.95 6.00 14.69
N LYS A 172 1.79 5.12 14.16
CA LYS A 172 1.56 3.67 14.09
C LYS A 172 1.66 3.11 15.51
N ASN A 173 0.51 3.03 16.19
CA ASN A 173 0.35 2.41 17.52
C ASN A 173 -0.01 0.94 17.39
#